data_AF-A0AAN0SRT5-F1
#
_entry.id   AF-A0AAN0SRT5-F1
#
_cell.length_a   1.000
_cell.length_b   1.000
_cell.length_c   1.000
_cell.angle_alpha   90.00
_cell.angle_beta   90.00
_cell.angle_gamma   90.00
#
_symmetry.space_group_name_H-M   'P 1'
#
loop_
_entity.id
_entity.type
_entity.pdbx_description
1 polymer ?
#
loop_
_entity_poly.entity_id
_entity_poly.type
_entity_poly.pdbx_seq_one_letter_code
_entity_poly.pdbx_strand_id
1 'polypeptide(L)'
;MNAISIEDIYQEILDGKRTNFPYYVWSEGDKNLFARRVTKYLIESVLKWNADDIKKGWDGKLIKKYKLGGMIAIVYNSSPYAMLNDLYPGQFKEWELKFTPTNFWTKESALEALRWTIEEKEQLSTEQLRNVYSQKWLVKHKLSSPCYLLFRSSPFNMLNELYPGRFKEWEMKFTPSNFWTRETALEALRWTIEEKEQLSTEQLLQVYSEKWLKKHHLNTPCCKYWGCSPFAMLNTLYPEKYKEWELKNVPSNFWTKEKAIEALRWTIEEKEKLSSEQIKKVYNIAWMKKKRLITPLMQYWNLSPYAMINELYPNRFKEWEFSVVPRNFWTKKTGLQALKWTIEEKEQLTEQELLQVYNIQWLSKNRLLTPLQKFWGNPYTMLNDLYPNRFKEWELQKVSPGFWTKERGLEALRWTIEEKEQLSDEQLLRVYDIEWMKKHRISMPVYEYWSNNPFLMLHELYPERFPREIMKTYNSLKNWLNSFIKTREFTEALELVWNYGFETKESFVFAHEKSEEVIQFVYWIKGAGYAQSHFNEKENKTEWYCTLSKCHPFVLKIKELGWKASKKPLIVKYS
;
A
#
# COMPACT_ATOMS: atom_id res chain seq x y z
N MET A 1 87.12 -52.01 -32.10
CA MET A 1 85.99 -52.79 -31.55
C MET A 1 85.00 -51.79 -30.99
N ASN A 2 83.79 -51.71 -31.54
CA ASN A 2 82.75 -50.85 -30.96
C ASN A 2 82.37 -51.44 -29.59
N ALA A 3 82.45 -50.62 -28.54
CA ALA A 3 82.03 -51.01 -27.21
C ALA A 3 80.52 -51.31 -27.25
N ILE A 4 80.12 -52.54 -26.93
CA ILE A 4 78.72 -52.95 -26.86
C ILE A 4 78.05 -52.16 -25.74
N SER A 5 76.95 -51.46 -26.04
CA SER A 5 76.22 -50.69 -25.04
C SER A 5 75.32 -51.58 -24.18
N ILE A 6 74.86 -51.07 -23.03
CA ILE A 6 73.93 -51.81 -22.17
C ILE A 6 72.56 -52.01 -22.84
N GLU A 7 72.15 -51.08 -23.70
CA GLU A 7 70.94 -51.16 -24.52
C GLU A 7 71.06 -52.25 -25.58
N ASP A 8 72.22 -52.42 -26.22
CA ASP A 8 72.46 -53.50 -27.18
C ASP A 8 72.36 -54.87 -26.50
N ILE A 9 72.95 -55.00 -25.29
CA ILE A 9 72.84 -56.20 -24.46
C ILE A 9 71.38 -56.46 -24.08
N TYR A 10 70.63 -55.40 -23.74
CA TYR A 10 69.22 -55.55 -23.41
C TYR A 10 68.40 -55.99 -24.63
N GLN A 11 68.66 -55.43 -25.81
CA GLN A 11 68.02 -55.84 -27.05
C GLN A 11 68.35 -57.31 -27.40
N GLU A 12 69.59 -57.78 -27.20
CA GLU A 12 69.94 -59.20 -27.35
C GLU A 12 69.13 -60.11 -26.41
N ILE A 13 68.84 -59.66 -25.19
CA ILE A 13 68.01 -60.40 -24.22
C ILE A 13 66.55 -60.42 -24.66
N LEU A 14 66.04 -59.31 -25.17
CA LEU A 14 64.68 -59.22 -25.73
C LEU A 14 64.52 -60.11 -26.99
N ASP A 15 65.54 -60.15 -27.84
CA ASP A 15 65.63 -60.99 -29.05
C ASP A 15 65.84 -62.48 -28.75
N GLY A 16 66.17 -62.84 -27.50
CA GLY A 16 66.47 -64.21 -27.08
C GLY A 16 67.87 -64.71 -27.44
N LYS A 17 68.76 -63.84 -27.96
CA LYS A 17 70.16 -64.15 -28.28
C LYS A 17 71.01 -64.33 -27.02
N ARG A 18 70.59 -63.73 -25.91
CA ARG A 18 71.25 -63.79 -24.60
C ARG A 18 70.23 -64.09 -23.50
N THR A 19 70.58 -64.90 -22.52
CA THR A 19 69.66 -65.28 -21.43
C THR A 19 69.62 -64.28 -20.28
N ASN A 20 70.76 -63.69 -19.91
CA ASN A 20 70.89 -62.78 -18.77
C ASN A 20 71.84 -61.62 -19.08
N PHE A 21 71.68 -60.53 -18.33
CA PHE A 21 72.69 -59.48 -18.29
C PHE A 21 74.03 -60.00 -17.74
N PRO A 22 75.17 -59.36 -18.08
CA PRO A 22 76.47 -59.70 -17.50
C PRO A 22 76.44 -59.76 -15.97
N TYR A 23 77.22 -60.67 -15.40
CA TYR A 23 77.32 -60.81 -13.95
C TYR A 23 77.73 -59.47 -13.30
N TYR A 24 77.16 -59.20 -12.12
CA TYR A 24 77.42 -58.03 -11.28
C TYR A 24 77.02 -56.65 -11.84
N VAL A 25 76.46 -56.57 -13.06
CA VAL A 25 76.08 -55.29 -13.67
C VAL A 25 75.04 -54.49 -12.85
N TRP A 26 74.24 -55.19 -12.04
CA TRP A 26 73.22 -54.56 -11.18
C TRP A 26 73.68 -54.36 -9.73
N SER A 27 74.82 -54.93 -9.31
CA SER A 27 75.30 -54.85 -7.93
C SER A 27 76.51 -53.91 -7.77
N GLU A 28 77.35 -53.81 -8.80
CA GLU A 28 78.63 -53.07 -8.79
C GLU A 28 78.67 -51.95 -9.84
N GLY A 29 79.66 -51.06 -9.75
CA GLY A 29 79.88 -49.96 -10.70
C GLY A 29 78.71 -48.98 -10.83
N ASP A 30 78.52 -48.41 -12.03
CA ASP A 30 77.49 -47.42 -12.37
C ASP A 30 76.08 -48.03 -12.56
N LYS A 31 75.69 -48.98 -11.70
CA LYS A 31 74.42 -49.72 -11.79
C LYS A 31 73.18 -48.85 -11.95
N ASN A 32 73.13 -47.69 -11.28
CA ASN A 32 72.00 -46.75 -11.35
C ASN A 32 71.91 -46.12 -12.75
N LEU A 33 73.04 -45.73 -13.35
CA LEU A 33 73.10 -45.19 -14.70
C LEU A 33 72.65 -46.23 -15.72
N PHE A 34 73.14 -47.46 -15.60
CA PHE A 34 72.76 -48.56 -16.49
C PHE A 34 71.27 -48.91 -16.34
N ALA A 35 70.75 -48.98 -15.12
CA ALA A 35 69.34 -49.24 -14.87
C ALA A 35 68.45 -48.15 -15.46
N ARG A 36 68.82 -46.86 -15.31
CA ARG A 36 68.11 -45.73 -15.92
C ARG A 36 68.10 -45.80 -17.45
N ARG A 37 69.24 -46.10 -18.07
CA ARG A 37 69.39 -46.24 -19.52
C ARG A 37 68.53 -47.36 -20.09
N VAL A 38 68.56 -48.53 -19.46
CA VAL A 38 67.73 -49.69 -19.84
C VAL A 38 66.24 -49.42 -19.63
N THR A 39 65.87 -48.74 -18.54
CA THR A 39 64.49 -48.31 -18.28
C THR A 39 64.00 -47.34 -19.35
N LYS A 40 64.83 -46.36 -19.72
CA LYS A 40 64.55 -45.40 -20.78
C LYS A 40 64.35 -46.10 -22.12
N TYR A 41 65.25 -47.02 -22.48
CA TYR A 41 65.14 -47.80 -23.71
C TYR A 41 63.86 -48.63 -23.75
N LEU A 42 63.49 -49.29 -22.64
CA LEU A 42 62.23 -50.03 -22.55
C LEU A 42 61.02 -49.13 -22.80
N ILE A 43 60.94 -47.98 -22.13
CA ILE A 43 59.77 -47.09 -22.21
C ILE A 43 59.70 -46.38 -23.57
N GLU A 44 60.80 -45.79 -24.02
CA GLU A 44 60.81 -44.90 -25.19
C GLU A 44 61.00 -45.64 -26.52
N SER A 45 61.81 -46.70 -26.55
CA SER A 45 62.17 -47.38 -27.80
C SER A 45 61.38 -48.67 -28.03
N VAL A 46 61.23 -49.50 -27.00
CA VAL A 46 60.54 -50.79 -27.09
C VAL A 46 59.03 -50.64 -26.98
N LEU A 47 58.55 -49.98 -25.91
CA LEU A 47 57.13 -49.80 -25.62
C LEU A 47 56.54 -48.58 -26.35
N LYS A 48 57.36 -47.55 -26.58
CA LYS A 48 56.96 -46.26 -27.15
C LYS A 48 55.79 -45.63 -26.40
N TRP A 49 55.84 -45.68 -25.06
CA TRP A 49 54.77 -45.24 -24.19
C TRP A 49 54.82 -43.75 -23.91
N ASN A 50 53.64 -43.12 -23.89
CA ASN A 50 53.47 -41.77 -23.36
C ASN A 50 53.19 -41.80 -21.85
N ALA A 51 53.03 -40.62 -21.24
CA ALA A 51 52.77 -40.49 -19.80
C ALA A 51 51.48 -41.21 -19.33
N ASP A 52 50.43 -41.25 -20.15
CA ASP A 52 49.17 -41.93 -19.81
C ASP A 52 49.30 -43.45 -19.89
N ASP A 53 50.06 -43.95 -20.87
CA ASP A 53 50.38 -45.38 -20.99
C ASP A 53 51.18 -45.85 -19.77
N ILE A 54 52.14 -45.05 -19.32
CA ILE A 54 52.89 -45.30 -18.08
C ILE A 54 51.94 -45.36 -16.88
N LYS A 55 51.07 -44.36 -16.69
CA LYS A 55 50.12 -44.31 -15.55
C LYS A 55 49.15 -45.52 -15.52
N LYS A 56 48.81 -46.09 -16.68
CA LYS A 56 47.86 -47.21 -16.81
C LYS A 56 48.54 -48.58 -16.81
N GLY A 57 49.76 -48.68 -17.33
CA GLY A 57 50.41 -49.94 -17.66
C GLY A 57 51.65 -50.26 -16.84
N TRP A 58 52.32 -49.27 -16.24
CA TRP A 58 53.57 -49.48 -15.51
C TRP A 58 53.31 -50.21 -14.18
N ASP A 59 53.72 -51.47 -14.11
CA ASP A 59 53.65 -52.28 -12.90
C ASP A 59 54.77 -53.35 -12.86
N GLY A 60 54.95 -53.97 -11.69
CA GLY A 60 55.99 -54.99 -11.51
C GLY A 60 55.80 -56.23 -12.39
N LYS A 61 54.58 -56.54 -12.86
CA LYS A 61 54.34 -57.67 -13.78
C LYS A 61 54.86 -57.35 -15.17
N LEU A 62 54.64 -56.12 -15.65
CA LEU A 62 55.20 -55.61 -16.90
C LEU A 62 56.74 -55.66 -16.85
N ILE A 63 57.34 -55.13 -15.79
CA ILE A 63 58.80 -55.06 -15.66
C ILE A 63 59.42 -56.47 -15.67
N LYS A 64 58.78 -57.45 -14.99
CA LYS A 64 59.20 -58.86 -15.03
C LYS A 64 58.99 -59.49 -16.41
N LYS A 65 57.88 -59.17 -17.11
CA LYS A 65 57.61 -59.65 -18.48
C LYS A 65 58.74 -59.25 -19.44
N TYR A 66 59.25 -58.03 -19.32
CA TYR A 66 60.35 -57.50 -20.13
C TYR A 66 61.75 -57.80 -19.55
N LYS A 67 61.87 -58.89 -18.77
CA LYS A 67 63.15 -59.45 -18.28
C LYS A 67 63.96 -58.53 -17.35
N LEU A 68 63.36 -57.49 -16.79
CA LEU A 68 64.01 -56.56 -15.85
C LEU A 68 63.77 -56.89 -14.37
N GLY A 69 63.24 -58.10 -14.08
CA GLY A 69 62.90 -58.52 -12.72
C GLY A 69 64.09 -58.56 -11.74
N GLY A 70 65.28 -58.97 -12.21
CA GLY A 70 66.49 -58.96 -11.39
C GLY A 70 67.00 -57.55 -11.11
N MET A 71 67.00 -56.69 -12.12
CA MET A 71 67.44 -55.29 -12.00
C MET A 71 66.56 -54.50 -11.02
N ILE A 72 65.22 -54.57 -11.14
CA ILE A 72 64.33 -53.82 -10.24
C ILE A 72 64.46 -54.30 -8.78
N ALA A 73 64.69 -55.59 -8.56
CA ALA A 73 64.87 -56.15 -7.23
C ALA A 73 66.15 -55.63 -6.56
N ILE A 74 67.27 -55.60 -7.31
CA ILE A 74 68.58 -55.22 -6.77
C ILE A 74 68.75 -53.70 -6.67
N VAL A 75 68.35 -52.96 -7.70
CA VAL A 75 68.62 -51.51 -7.80
C VAL A 75 67.54 -50.68 -7.09
N TYR A 76 66.27 -51.07 -7.23
CA TYR A 76 65.13 -50.27 -6.77
C TYR A 76 64.31 -50.95 -5.67
N ASN A 77 64.88 -51.97 -5.00
CA ASN A 77 64.23 -52.75 -3.95
C ASN A 77 62.81 -53.24 -4.34
N SER A 78 62.67 -53.71 -5.58
CA SER A 78 61.41 -54.17 -6.16
C SER A 78 60.31 -53.10 -6.27
N SER A 79 60.63 -51.79 -6.19
CA SER A 79 59.67 -50.70 -6.32
C SER A 79 59.56 -50.21 -7.77
N PRO A 80 58.42 -50.47 -8.47
CA PRO A 80 58.21 -49.98 -9.83
C PRO A 80 58.19 -48.45 -9.90
N TYR A 81 57.73 -47.81 -8.83
CA TYR A 81 57.73 -46.35 -8.73
C TYR A 81 59.13 -45.78 -8.59
N ALA A 82 59.98 -46.33 -7.70
CA ALA A 82 61.34 -45.82 -7.51
C ALA A 82 62.15 -45.89 -8.82
N MET A 83 61.97 -46.98 -9.58
CA MET A 83 62.53 -47.15 -10.92
C MET A 83 62.05 -46.08 -11.91
N LEU A 84 60.75 -45.74 -11.89
CA LEU A 84 60.19 -44.73 -12.77
C LEU A 84 60.61 -43.30 -12.36
N ASN A 85 60.60 -43.00 -11.06
CA ASN A 85 60.96 -41.69 -10.52
C ASN A 85 62.47 -41.41 -10.67
N ASP A 86 63.33 -42.43 -10.70
CA ASP A 86 64.74 -42.24 -11.04
C ASP A 86 64.94 -41.81 -12.51
N LEU A 87 64.11 -42.32 -13.42
CA LEU A 87 64.15 -41.94 -14.84
C LEU A 87 63.48 -40.58 -15.09
N TYR A 88 62.34 -40.33 -14.44
CA TYR A 88 61.56 -39.11 -14.59
C TYR A 88 61.30 -38.45 -13.22
N PRO A 89 62.33 -37.82 -12.61
CA PRO A 89 62.22 -37.28 -11.25
C PRO A 89 61.06 -36.30 -11.09
N GLY A 90 60.15 -36.62 -10.18
CA GLY A 90 59.01 -35.77 -9.81
C GLY A 90 57.92 -35.64 -10.88
N GLN A 91 58.05 -36.32 -12.03
CA GLN A 91 57.07 -36.22 -13.12
C GLN A 91 55.77 -37.00 -12.86
N PHE A 92 55.86 -38.09 -12.08
CA PHE A 92 54.72 -38.94 -11.72
C PHE A 92 54.61 -39.02 -10.21
N LYS A 93 53.41 -38.90 -9.67
CA LYS A 93 53.15 -39.22 -8.25
C LYS A 93 52.84 -40.70 -8.07
N GLU A 94 53.15 -41.26 -6.91
CA GLU A 94 52.95 -42.67 -6.56
C GLU A 94 51.50 -43.12 -6.77
N TRP A 95 50.55 -42.24 -6.43
CA TRP A 95 49.10 -42.48 -6.54
C TRP A 95 48.53 -42.30 -7.96
N GLU A 96 49.31 -41.76 -8.89
CA GLU A 96 48.88 -41.67 -10.29
C GLU A 96 49.04 -42.99 -11.04
N LEU A 97 49.99 -43.83 -10.62
CA LEU A 97 50.27 -45.14 -11.22
C LEU A 97 49.13 -46.13 -11.00
N LYS A 98 49.16 -47.24 -11.73
CA LYS A 98 48.14 -48.31 -11.65
C LYS A 98 48.02 -48.91 -10.25
N PHE A 99 49.14 -49.03 -9.55
CA PHE A 99 49.21 -49.53 -8.18
C PHE A 99 50.12 -48.64 -7.35
N THR A 100 49.63 -48.23 -6.18
CA THR A 100 50.46 -47.55 -5.17
C THR A 100 51.38 -48.57 -4.50
N PRO A 101 52.61 -48.19 -4.09
CA PRO A 101 53.49 -49.08 -3.35
C PRO A 101 52.83 -49.65 -2.08
N THR A 102 53.27 -50.83 -1.66
CA THR A 102 52.81 -51.44 -0.39
C THR A 102 53.17 -50.53 0.78
N ASN A 103 52.24 -50.36 1.74
CA ASN A 103 52.38 -49.48 2.92
C ASN A 103 52.61 -47.99 2.58
N PHE A 104 52.28 -47.56 1.36
CA PHE A 104 52.41 -46.17 0.95
C PHE A 104 51.46 -45.21 1.70
N TRP A 105 50.20 -45.62 1.90
CA TRP A 105 49.17 -44.73 2.45
C TRP A 105 49.36 -44.50 3.96
N THR A 106 49.75 -43.28 4.28
CA THR A 106 49.63 -42.65 5.61
C THR A 106 48.54 -41.58 5.57
N LYS A 107 48.15 -41.00 6.71
CA LYS A 107 47.19 -39.89 6.71
C LYS A 107 47.72 -38.70 5.90
N GLU A 108 49.00 -38.39 6.05
CA GLU A 108 49.67 -37.25 5.41
C GLU A 108 49.69 -37.43 3.89
N SER A 109 50.14 -38.59 3.38
CA SER A 109 50.19 -38.87 1.94
C SER A 109 48.79 -38.97 1.32
N ALA A 110 47.80 -39.48 2.06
CA ALA A 110 46.40 -39.50 1.61
C ALA A 110 45.82 -38.08 1.47
N LEU A 111 46.10 -37.19 2.43
CA LEU A 111 45.66 -35.79 2.39
C LEU A 111 46.42 -34.98 1.33
N GLU A 112 47.72 -35.25 1.13
CA GLU A 112 48.51 -34.65 0.05
C GLU A 112 47.94 -35.04 -1.32
N ALA A 113 47.69 -36.33 -1.55
CA ALA A 113 47.12 -36.83 -2.79
C ALA A 113 45.73 -36.24 -3.07
N LEU A 114 44.92 -36.09 -2.02
CA LEU A 114 43.61 -35.44 -2.12
C LEU A 114 43.73 -33.95 -2.45
N ARG A 115 44.59 -33.22 -1.74
CA ARG A 115 44.85 -31.79 -1.97
C ARG A 115 45.31 -31.55 -3.39
N TRP A 116 46.33 -32.28 -3.83
CA TRP A 116 46.87 -32.19 -5.18
C TRP A 116 45.79 -32.47 -6.24
N THR A 117 44.93 -33.49 -6.00
CA THR A 117 43.85 -33.82 -6.94
C THR A 117 42.81 -32.70 -7.04
N ILE A 118 42.43 -32.09 -5.91
CA ILE A 118 41.45 -31.00 -5.87
C ILE A 118 42.03 -29.70 -6.42
N GLU A 119 43.20 -29.28 -5.93
CA GLU A 119 43.76 -27.94 -6.13
C GLU A 119 44.59 -27.84 -7.41
N GLU A 120 45.39 -28.86 -7.75
CA GLU A 120 46.30 -28.79 -8.90
C GLU A 120 45.74 -29.51 -10.13
N LYS A 121 45.23 -30.73 -9.96
CA LYS A 121 44.80 -31.56 -11.08
C LYS A 121 43.45 -31.13 -11.66
N GLU A 122 42.43 -31.02 -10.82
CA GLU A 122 41.08 -30.64 -11.27
C GLU A 122 40.77 -29.15 -11.05
N GLN A 123 41.58 -28.43 -10.25
CA GLN A 123 41.42 -27.01 -9.93
C GLN A 123 39.98 -26.65 -9.53
N LEU A 124 39.39 -27.48 -8.65
CA LEU A 124 37.99 -27.37 -8.28
C LEU A 124 37.76 -26.15 -7.37
N SER A 125 36.83 -25.29 -7.75
CA SER A 125 36.26 -24.31 -6.83
C SER A 125 35.49 -24.99 -5.69
N THR A 126 35.31 -24.27 -4.57
CA THR A 126 34.51 -24.73 -3.42
C THR A 126 33.12 -25.24 -3.84
N GLU A 127 32.45 -24.55 -4.77
CA GLU A 127 31.10 -24.93 -5.21
C GLU A 127 31.08 -26.15 -6.12
N GLN A 128 32.06 -26.27 -7.02
CA GLN A 128 32.21 -27.50 -7.82
C GLN A 128 32.50 -28.69 -6.90
N LEU A 129 33.37 -28.52 -5.91
CA LEU A 129 33.74 -29.57 -4.97
C LEU A 129 32.53 -30.11 -4.21
N ARG A 130 31.65 -29.25 -3.67
CA ARG A 130 30.39 -29.65 -3.01
C ARG A 130 29.51 -30.56 -3.88
N ASN A 131 29.54 -30.33 -5.19
CA ASN A 131 28.68 -31.00 -6.16
C ASN A 131 29.27 -32.29 -6.76
N VAL A 132 30.60 -32.40 -6.84
CA VAL A 132 31.26 -33.58 -7.46
C VAL A 132 31.84 -34.54 -6.43
N TYR A 133 32.31 -34.02 -5.28
CA TYR A 133 33.03 -34.81 -4.30
C TYR A 133 32.12 -35.86 -3.66
N SER A 134 32.52 -37.12 -3.80
CA SER A 134 31.74 -38.29 -3.38
C SER A 134 32.62 -39.54 -3.38
N GLN A 135 32.11 -40.66 -2.87
CA GLN A 135 32.78 -41.95 -2.99
C GLN A 135 33.10 -42.30 -4.45
N LYS A 136 32.20 -41.98 -5.40
CA LYS A 136 32.42 -42.21 -6.84
C LYS A 136 33.57 -41.35 -7.37
N TRP A 137 33.67 -40.10 -6.93
CA TRP A 137 34.79 -39.23 -7.28
C TRP A 137 36.11 -39.79 -6.72
N LEU A 138 36.14 -40.21 -5.46
CA LEU A 138 37.34 -40.86 -4.89
C LEU A 138 37.76 -42.12 -5.66
N VAL A 139 36.81 -42.96 -6.09
CA VAL A 139 37.11 -44.13 -6.94
C VAL A 139 37.70 -43.72 -8.28
N LYS A 140 37.11 -42.73 -8.97
CA LYS A 140 37.63 -42.18 -10.25
C LYS A 140 39.09 -41.72 -10.11
N HIS A 141 39.43 -41.14 -8.96
CA HIS A 141 40.76 -40.60 -8.69
C HIS A 141 41.70 -41.56 -7.94
N LYS A 142 41.34 -42.84 -7.82
CA LYS A 142 42.13 -43.87 -7.11
C LYS A 142 42.40 -43.56 -5.62
N LEU A 143 41.57 -42.73 -5.00
CA LEU A 143 41.63 -42.34 -3.58
C LEU A 143 40.65 -43.13 -2.70
N SER A 144 39.96 -44.14 -3.24
CA SER A 144 39.03 -44.98 -2.47
C SER A 144 39.75 -45.83 -1.41
N SER A 145 40.94 -46.35 -1.72
CA SER A 145 41.73 -47.17 -0.79
C SER A 145 42.18 -46.40 0.46
N PRO A 146 42.82 -45.22 0.38
CA PRO A 146 43.16 -44.45 1.57
C PRO A 146 41.92 -43.99 2.34
N CYS A 147 40.83 -43.62 1.67
CA CYS A 147 39.56 -43.28 2.32
C CYS A 147 39.01 -44.44 3.17
N TYR A 148 39.03 -45.66 2.62
CA TYR A 148 38.61 -46.87 3.33
C TYR A 148 39.49 -47.16 4.55
N LEU A 149 40.82 -47.19 4.36
CA LEU A 149 41.79 -47.60 5.38
C LEU A 149 41.91 -46.59 6.53
N LEU A 150 41.89 -45.29 6.24
CA LEU A 150 42.31 -44.25 7.19
C LEU A 150 41.14 -43.36 7.68
N PHE A 151 40.03 -43.31 6.93
CA PHE A 151 38.92 -42.38 7.18
C PHE A 151 37.56 -43.07 7.35
N ARG A 152 37.58 -44.36 7.76
CA ARG A 152 36.38 -45.17 8.03
C ARG A 152 35.40 -45.21 6.84
N SER A 153 35.93 -45.20 5.62
CA SER A 153 35.12 -45.15 4.39
C SER A 153 34.17 -43.94 4.30
N SER A 154 34.49 -42.83 4.99
CA SER A 154 33.75 -41.59 4.89
C SER A 154 34.52 -40.58 4.03
N PRO A 155 34.03 -40.31 2.80
CA PRO A 155 34.57 -39.23 1.98
C PRO A 155 34.59 -37.90 2.73
N PHE A 156 33.53 -37.61 3.49
CA PHE A 156 33.41 -36.36 4.25
C PHE A 156 34.48 -36.26 5.33
N ASN A 157 34.74 -37.32 6.10
CA ASN A 157 35.79 -37.30 7.13
C ASN A 157 37.15 -37.00 6.50
N MET A 158 37.47 -37.61 5.36
CA MET A 158 38.71 -37.37 4.64
C MET A 158 38.82 -35.91 4.16
N LEU A 159 37.72 -35.32 3.70
CA LEU A 159 37.70 -33.93 3.25
C LEU A 159 37.74 -32.93 4.42
N ASN A 160 37.05 -33.22 5.52
CA ASN A 160 37.06 -32.40 6.72
C ASN A 160 38.42 -32.44 7.41
N GLU A 161 39.17 -33.54 7.34
CA GLU A 161 40.57 -33.58 7.81
C GLU A 161 41.48 -32.71 6.93
N LEU A 162 41.23 -32.65 5.61
CA LEU A 162 41.99 -31.76 4.71
C LEU A 162 41.65 -30.28 4.92
N TYR A 163 40.36 -29.97 5.11
CA TYR A 163 39.87 -28.62 5.34
C TYR A 163 38.98 -28.57 6.61
N PRO A 164 39.60 -28.56 7.81
CA PRO A 164 38.88 -28.61 9.08
C PRO A 164 37.81 -27.53 9.21
N GLY A 165 36.56 -27.95 9.40
CA GLY A 165 35.42 -27.05 9.66
C GLY A 165 35.00 -26.20 8.46
N ARG A 166 35.63 -26.35 7.30
CA ARG A 166 35.31 -25.57 6.09
C ARG A 166 33.97 -25.95 5.47
N PHE A 167 33.57 -27.22 5.64
CA PHE A 167 32.33 -27.76 5.09
C PHE A 167 31.51 -28.42 6.18
N LYS A 168 30.20 -28.32 6.07
CA LYS A 168 29.24 -29.15 6.79
C LYS A 168 28.87 -30.36 5.94
N GLU A 169 28.57 -31.48 6.59
CA GLU A 169 28.29 -32.75 5.89
C GLU A 169 27.06 -32.66 4.99
N TRP A 170 26.05 -31.89 5.39
CA TRP A 170 24.84 -31.60 4.59
C TRP A 170 25.05 -30.62 3.44
N GLU A 171 26.20 -29.96 3.33
CA GLU A 171 26.53 -29.14 2.15
C GLU A 171 26.98 -29.98 0.95
N MET A 172 27.36 -31.24 1.19
CA MET A 172 27.76 -32.16 0.12
C MET A 172 26.53 -32.66 -0.63
N LYS A 173 26.70 -32.96 -1.92
CA LYS A 173 25.63 -33.54 -2.76
C LYS A 173 25.01 -34.81 -2.18
N PHE A 174 25.77 -35.58 -1.42
CA PHE A 174 25.31 -36.81 -0.78
C PHE A 174 25.75 -36.84 0.69
N THR A 175 24.77 -36.95 1.59
CA THR A 175 25.00 -37.27 3.00
C THR A 175 25.05 -38.80 3.17
N PRO A 176 25.84 -39.35 4.10
CA PRO A 176 25.86 -40.79 4.36
C PRO A 176 24.50 -41.36 4.74
N SER A 177 24.36 -42.67 4.58
CA SER A 177 23.21 -43.41 5.11
C SER A 177 23.10 -43.19 6.62
N ASN A 178 21.88 -42.94 7.12
CA ASN A 178 21.58 -42.65 8.52
C ASN A 178 22.17 -41.35 9.09
N PHE A 179 22.72 -40.46 8.26
CA PHE A 179 23.20 -39.14 8.70
C PHE A 179 22.08 -38.31 9.37
N TRP A 180 20.92 -38.23 8.71
CA TRP A 180 19.82 -37.41 9.18
C TRP A 180 19.16 -37.97 10.43
N THR A 181 19.23 -37.19 11.51
CA THR A 181 18.41 -37.22 12.73
C THR A 181 17.49 -35.99 12.77
N ARG A 182 16.60 -35.89 13.76
CA ARG A 182 15.79 -34.66 13.92
C ARG A 182 16.67 -33.46 14.24
N GLU A 183 17.65 -33.64 15.10
CA GLU A 183 18.54 -32.61 15.62
C GLU A 183 19.45 -32.07 14.51
N THR A 184 20.10 -32.96 13.76
CA THR A 184 20.99 -32.58 12.65
C THR A 184 20.22 -31.91 11.51
N ALA A 185 18.98 -32.32 11.25
CA ALA A 185 18.12 -31.68 10.27
C ALA A 185 17.72 -30.24 10.68
N LEU A 186 17.41 -30.03 11.97
CA LEU A 186 17.11 -28.70 12.50
C LEU A 186 18.35 -27.80 12.56
N GLU A 187 19.51 -28.36 12.90
CA GLU A 187 20.78 -27.64 12.86
C GLU A 187 21.12 -27.19 11.43
N ALA A 188 21.00 -28.09 10.45
CA ALA A 188 21.22 -27.78 9.05
C ALA A 188 20.24 -26.73 8.53
N LEU A 189 18.97 -26.80 8.95
CA LEU A 189 17.97 -25.79 8.62
C LEU A 189 18.32 -24.43 9.23
N ARG A 190 18.63 -24.38 10.53
CA ARG A 190 19.03 -23.15 11.24
C ARG A 190 20.24 -22.51 10.58
N TRP A 191 21.30 -23.29 10.37
CA TRP A 191 22.52 -22.83 9.71
C TRP A 191 22.23 -22.28 8.30
N THR A 192 21.36 -22.95 7.54
CA THR A 192 21.02 -22.50 6.19
C THR A 192 20.28 -21.15 6.20
N ILE A 193 19.35 -20.97 7.15
CA ILE A 193 18.58 -19.73 7.30
C ILE A 193 19.44 -18.59 7.85
N GLU A 194 20.15 -18.83 8.95
CA GLU A 194 20.79 -17.79 9.76
C GLU A 194 22.21 -17.47 9.30
N GLU A 195 22.99 -18.45 8.86
CA GLU A 195 24.41 -18.25 8.52
C GLU A 195 24.64 -18.21 7.00
N LYS A 196 24.07 -19.17 6.26
CA LYS A 196 24.32 -19.31 4.81
C LYS A 196 23.57 -18.26 3.99
N GLU A 197 22.26 -18.16 4.16
CA GLU A 197 21.44 -17.18 3.40
C GLU A 197 21.16 -15.89 4.20
N GLN A 198 21.40 -15.88 5.51
CA GLN A 198 21.19 -14.72 6.41
C GLN A 198 19.82 -14.05 6.20
N LEU A 199 18.78 -14.88 6.14
CA LEU A 199 17.44 -14.42 5.75
C LEU A 199 16.78 -13.63 6.88
N SER A 200 16.26 -12.44 6.55
CA SER A 200 15.29 -11.76 7.41
C SER A 200 14.01 -12.59 7.52
N THR A 201 13.20 -12.33 8.56
CA THR A 201 11.88 -12.96 8.73
C THR A 201 11.01 -12.81 7.46
N GLU A 202 10.96 -11.61 6.88
CA GLU A 202 10.17 -11.33 5.69
C GLU A 202 10.70 -12.08 4.46
N GLN A 203 12.03 -12.15 4.30
CA GLN A 203 12.66 -12.89 3.20
C GLN A 203 12.39 -14.39 3.33
N LEU A 204 12.53 -14.94 4.54
CA LEU A 204 12.25 -16.34 4.84
C LEU A 204 10.81 -16.71 4.45
N LEU A 205 9.81 -15.93 4.89
CA LEU A 205 8.40 -16.17 4.56
C LEU A 205 8.09 -16.03 3.05
N GLN A 206 8.97 -15.43 2.25
CA GLN A 206 8.82 -15.29 0.79
C GLN A 206 9.46 -16.45 0.01
N VAL A 207 10.55 -17.04 0.51
CA VAL A 207 11.30 -18.09 -0.20
C VAL A 207 11.01 -19.49 0.34
N TYR A 208 10.79 -19.61 1.65
CA TYR A 208 10.68 -20.88 2.35
C TYR A 208 9.49 -21.70 1.86
N SER A 209 9.80 -22.86 1.32
CA SER A 209 8.87 -23.76 0.64
C SER A 209 9.53 -25.13 0.44
N GLU A 210 8.76 -26.14 0.03
CA GLU A 210 9.30 -27.44 -0.38
C GLU A 210 10.38 -27.30 -1.47
N LYS A 211 10.19 -26.38 -2.42
CA LYS A 211 11.19 -26.09 -3.47
C LYS A 211 12.49 -25.53 -2.88
N TRP A 212 12.39 -24.66 -1.89
CA TRP A 212 13.57 -24.13 -1.18
C TRP A 212 14.27 -25.24 -0.40
N LEU A 213 13.53 -26.09 0.33
CA LEU A 213 14.10 -27.25 1.01
C LEU A 213 14.80 -28.22 0.05
N LYS A 214 14.25 -28.44 -1.15
CA LYS A 214 14.91 -29.25 -2.21
C LYS A 214 16.21 -28.62 -2.69
N LYS A 215 16.22 -27.32 -2.96
CA LYS A 215 17.42 -26.55 -3.36
C LYS A 215 18.55 -26.69 -2.35
N HIS A 216 18.21 -26.76 -1.06
CA HIS A 216 19.18 -26.86 0.04
C HIS A 216 19.38 -28.29 0.58
N HIS A 217 18.91 -29.32 -0.15
CA HIS A 217 19.04 -30.74 0.24
C HIS A 217 18.39 -31.11 1.59
N LEU A 218 17.47 -30.30 2.10
CA LEU A 218 16.72 -30.51 3.35
C LEU A 218 15.36 -31.20 3.15
N ASN A 219 14.95 -31.48 1.91
CA ASN A 219 13.67 -32.13 1.65
C ASN A 219 13.59 -33.57 2.18
N THR A 220 14.69 -34.32 2.10
CA THR A 220 14.77 -35.71 2.60
C THR A 220 14.51 -35.79 4.11
N PRO A 221 15.24 -35.04 4.98
CA PRO A 221 14.93 -35.05 6.40
C PRO A 221 13.55 -34.44 6.72
N CYS A 222 13.11 -33.41 5.99
CA CYS A 222 11.76 -32.86 6.12
C CYS A 222 10.68 -33.94 5.94
N CYS A 223 10.79 -34.75 4.88
CA CYS A 223 9.88 -35.86 4.62
C CYS A 223 9.95 -36.96 5.69
N LYS A 224 11.16 -37.32 6.12
CA LYS A 224 11.38 -38.39 7.10
C LYS A 224 10.77 -38.09 8.48
N TYR A 225 10.83 -36.84 8.94
CA TYR A 225 10.49 -36.49 10.32
C TYR A 225 9.27 -35.56 10.47
N TRP A 226 8.88 -34.84 9.42
CA TRP A 226 7.80 -33.84 9.44
C TRP A 226 6.75 -34.07 8.35
N GLY A 227 6.63 -35.30 7.83
CA GLY A 227 5.57 -35.66 6.87
C GLY A 227 5.59 -34.85 5.58
N CYS A 228 6.79 -34.41 5.16
CA CYS A 228 7.01 -33.49 4.04
C CYS A 228 6.30 -32.13 4.21
N SER A 229 6.01 -31.70 5.44
CA SER A 229 5.47 -30.37 5.73
C SER A 229 6.61 -29.39 6.02
N PRO A 230 6.89 -28.42 5.11
CA PRO A 230 7.89 -27.39 5.38
C PRO A 230 7.53 -26.59 6.63
N PHE A 231 6.24 -26.31 6.84
CA PHE A 231 5.76 -25.59 8.01
C PHE A 231 6.04 -26.34 9.30
N ALA A 232 5.72 -27.64 9.37
CA ALA A 232 5.95 -28.42 10.60
C ALA A 232 7.45 -28.45 10.98
N MET A 233 8.34 -28.56 9.98
CA MET A 233 9.78 -28.47 10.21
C MET A 233 10.19 -27.08 10.73
N LEU A 234 9.69 -26.01 10.11
CA LEU A 234 10.00 -24.64 10.53
C LEU A 234 9.44 -24.31 11.92
N ASN A 235 8.23 -24.74 12.23
CA ASN A 235 7.59 -24.55 13.53
C ASN A 235 8.27 -25.39 14.61
N THR A 236 8.93 -26.49 14.26
CA THR A 236 9.78 -27.21 15.22
C THR A 236 11.05 -26.42 15.55
N LEU A 237 11.65 -25.75 14.55
CA LEU A 237 12.84 -24.92 14.76
C LEU A 237 12.52 -23.61 15.50
N TYR A 238 11.40 -22.97 15.15
CA TYR A 238 10.92 -21.73 15.76
C TYR A 238 9.47 -21.91 16.26
N PRO A 239 9.28 -22.54 17.43
CA PRO A 239 7.95 -22.81 17.98
C PRO A 239 7.08 -21.57 18.08
N GLU A 240 5.88 -21.63 17.52
CA GLU A 240 4.82 -20.62 17.58
C GLU A 240 5.17 -19.24 17.01
N LYS A 241 6.37 -19.09 16.45
CA LYS A 241 6.87 -17.82 15.90
C LYS A 241 6.15 -17.43 14.61
N TYR A 242 5.72 -18.41 13.83
CA TYR A 242 5.09 -18.21 12.52
C TYR A 242 3.77 -18.96 12.47
N LYS A 243 2.78 -18.37 11.78
CA LYS A 243 1.55 -19.07 11.40
C LYS A 243 1.71 -19.71 10.04
N GLU A 244 1.05 -20.85 9.83
CA GLU A 244 1.19 -21.63 8.58
C GLU A 244 0.79 -20.84 7.34
N TRP A 245 -0.27 -20.01 7.46
CA TRP A 245 -0.73 -19.12 6.39
C TRP A 245 0.20 -17.95 6.07
N GLU A 246 1.24 -17.72 6.88
CA GLU A 246 2.25 -16.72 6.57
C GLU A 246 3.30 -17.22 5.58
N LEU A 247 3.41 -18.53 5.35
CA LEU A 247 4.33 -19.09 4.35
C LEU A 247 3.86 -18.80 2.92
N LYS A 248 4.78 -18.94 1.96
CA LYS A 248 4.50 -18.65 0.53
C LYS A 248 3.34 -19.48 0.01
N ASN A 249 3.33 -20.76 0.38
CA ASN A 249 2.33 -21.73 -0.01
C ASN A 249 1.87 -22.47 1.24
N VAL A 250 0.57 -22.72 1.30
CA VAL A 250 -0.05 -23.65 2.27
C VAL A 250 -0.39 -24.96 1.56
N PRO A 251 -0.54 -26.08 2.28
CA PRO A 251 -0.95 -27.36 1.70
C PRO A 251 -2.29 -27.28 0.95
N SER A 252 -2.51 -28.23 0.03
CA SER A 252 -3.83 -28.42 -0.59
C SER A 252 -4.88 -28.68 0.49
N ASN A 253 -6.07 -28.09 0.33
CA ASN A 253 -7.18 -28.19 1.31
C ASN A 253 -6.85 -27.65 2.72
N PHE A 254 -5.82 -26.81 2.86
CA PHE A 254 -5.45 -26.20 4.14
C PHE A 254 -6.57 -25.30 4.70
N TRP A 255 -7.17 -24.48 3.83
CA TRP A 255 -8.17 -23.49 4.22
C TRP A 255 -9.49 -24.17 4.56
N THR A 256 -10.01 -23.86 5.75
CA THR A 256 -11.43 -23.93 6.09
C THR A 256 -11.96 -22.52 6.25
N LYS A 257 -13.28 -22.35 6.30
CA LYS A 257 -13.90 -21.04 6.49
C LYS A 257 -13.48 -20.42 7.83
N GLU A 258 -13.43 -21.23 8.89
CA GLU A 258 -13.04 -20.84 10.25
C GLU A 258 -11.58 -20.41 10.31
N LYS A 259 -10.66 -21.20 9.72
CA LYS A 259 -9.23 -20.84 9.64
C LYS A 259 -9.00 -19.56 8.87
N ALA A 260 -9.78 -19.31 7.81
CA ALA A 260 -9.67 -18.08 7.04
C ALA A 260 -10.09 -16.84 7.87
N ILE A 261 -11.14 -16.96 8.67
CA ILE A 261 -11.57 -15.91 9.59
C ILE A 261 -10.56 -15.72 10.72
N GLU A 262 -9.99 -16.79 11.27
CA GLU A 262 -8.91 -16.72 12.27
C GLU A 262 -7.68 -16.02 11.71
N ALA A 263 -7.23 -16.40 10.51
CA ALA A 263 -6.09 -15.79 9.84
C ALA A 263 -6.33 -14.30 9.55
N LEU A 264 -7.56 -13.93 9.15
CA LEU A 264 -7.94 -12.54 8.97
C LEU A 264 -7.91 -11.77 10.29
N ARG A 265 -8.50 -12.32 11.36
CA ARG A 265 -8.50 -11.73 12.70
C ARG A 265 -7.08 -11.48 13.19
N TRP A 266 -6.24 -12.51 13.19
CA TRP A 266 -4.85 -12.41 13.61
C TRP A 266 -4.07 -11.39 12.77
N THR A 267 -4.34 -11.31 11.46
CA THR A 267 -3.68 -10.33 10.59
C THR A 267 -4.06 -8.89 10.95
N ILE A 268 -5.34 -8.65 11.23
CA ILE A 268 -5.86 -7.32 11.59
C ILE A 268 -5.46 -6.91 13.00
N GLU A 269 -5.65 -7.80 13.98
CA GLU A 269 -5.58 -7.48 15.41
C GLU A 269 -4.15 -7.62 15.95
N GLU A 270 -3.43 -8.68 15.58
CA GLU A 270 -2.12 -8.99 16.16
C GLU A 270 -0.98 -8.50 15.28
N LYS A 271 -1.03 -8.81 13.98
CA LYS A 271 0.07 -8.54 13.05
C LYS A 271 0.16 -7.07 12.64
N GLU A 272 -0.95 -6.48 12.17
CA GLU A 272 -0.97 -5.10 11.69
C GLU A 272 -1.59 -4.10 12.68
N LYS A 273 -2.31 -4.58 13.71
CA LYS A 273 -2.97 -3.75 14.73
C LYS A 273 -3.79 -2.60 14.12
N LEU A 274 -4.60 -2.93 13.11
CA LEU A 274 -5.35 -1.92 12.36
C LEU A 274 -6.54 -1.39 13.16
N SER A 275 -6.66 -0.06 13.23
CA SER A 275 -7.87 0.61 13.71
C SER A 275 -9.02 0.51 12.69
N SER A 276 -10.26 0.72 13.14
CA SER A 276 -11.46 0.76 12.27
C SER A 276 -11.29 1.71 11.07
N GLU A 277 -10.65 2.87 11.27
CA GLU A 277 -10.44 3.85 10.20
C GLU A 277 -9.34 3.43 9.22
N GLN A 278 -8.31 2.72 9.68
CA GLN A 278 -7.30 2.14 8.80
C GLN A 278 -7.89 1.00 7.96
N ILE A 279 -8.69 0.12 8.58
CA ILE A 279 -9.40 -0.97 7.90
C ILE A 279 -10.21 -0.41 6.72
N LYS A 280 -11.05 0.60 6.95
CA LYS A 280 -11.86 1.24 5.89
C LYS A 280 -11.01 1.78 4.72
N LYS A 281 -9.74 2.14 4.97
CA LYS A 281 -8.84 2.67 3.93
C LYS A 281 -8.11 1.56 3.17
N VAL A 282 -7.54 0.57 3.86
CA VAL A 282 -6.63 -0.41 3.26
C VAL A 282 -7.30 -1.71 2.87
N TYR A 283 -8.41 -2.09 3.52
CA TYR A 283 -9.03 -3.40 3.36
C TYR A 283 -9.76 -3.52 2.03
N ASN A 284 -9.12 -4.18 1.06
CA ASN A 284 -9.60 -4.42 -0.29
C ASN A 284 -8.93 -5.67 -0.90
N ILE A 285 -9.31 -6.04 -2.13
CA ILE A 285 -8.74 -7.21 -2.83
C ILE A 285 -7.20 -7.17 -2.92
N ALA A 286 -6.61 -6.00 -3.14
CA ALA A 286 -5.15 -5.87 -3.24
C ALA A 286 -4.48 -6.13 -1.88
N TRP A 287 -5.06 -5.63 -0.79
CA TRP A 287 -4.60 -5.95 0.57
C TRP A 287 -4.77 -7.44 0.87
N MET A 288 -5.91 -8.06 0.52
CA MET A 288 -6.12 -9.50 0.67
C MET A 288 -5.09 -10.34 -0.08
N LYS A 289 -4.72 -9.93 -1.30
CA LYS A 289 -3.64 -10.56 -2.09
C LYS A 289 -2.29 -10.39 -1.41
N LYS A 290 -1.95 -9.18 -0.93
CA LYS A 290 -0.71 -8.90 -0.18
C LYS A 290 -0.61 -9.76 1.09
N LYS A 291 -1.74 -10.02 1.75
CA LYS A 291 -1.85 -10.85 2.95
C LYS A 291 -2.05 -12.35 2.67
N ARG A 292 -2.00 -12.77 1.41
CA ARG A 292 -2.15 -14.18 0.98
C ARG A 292 -3.49 -14.80 1.40
N LEU A 293 -4.51 -13.98 1.61
CA LEU A 293 -5.88 -14.39 1.95
C LEU A 293 -6.82 -14.45 0.73
N ILE A 294 -6.28 -14.32 -0.49
CA ILE A 294 -7.09 -14.30 -1.71
C ILE A 294 -7.73 -15.66 -2.02
N THR A 295 -7.02 -16.76 -1.76
CA THR A 295 -7.52 -18.13 -1.99
C THR A 295 -8.75 -18.44 -1.13
N PRO A 296 -8.72 -18.28 0.20
CA PRO A 296 -9.91 -18.53 1.01
C PRO A 296 -11.03 -17.52 0.71
N LEU A 297 -10.68 -16.26 0.39
CA LEU A 297 -11.67 -15.24 0.00
C LEU A 297 -12.47 -15.68 -1.24
N MET A 298 -11.78 -16.23 -2.24
CA MET A 298 -12.41 -16.77 -3.44
C MET A 298 -13.27 -17.99 -3.13
N GLN A 299 -12.76 -18.90 -2.31
CA GLN A 299 -13.39 -20.19 -2.02
C GLN A 299 -14.70 -20.06 -1.22
N TYR A 300 -14.79 -19.12 -0.28
CA TYR A 300 -15.93 -19.05 0.66
C TYR A 300 -16.76 -17.77 0.57
N TRP A 301 -16.25 -16.69 -0.02
CA TRP A 301 -16.94 -15.40 -0.08
C TRP A 301 -17.05 -14.82 -1.50
N ASN A 302 -16.85 -15.65 -2.54
CA ASN A 302 -16.99 -15.27 -3.95
C ASN A 302 -16.24 -13.96 -4.30
N LEU A 303 -15.01 -13.81 -3.79
CA LEU A 303 -14.19 -12.61 -3.96
C LEU A 303 -14.82 -11.32 -3.41
N SER A 304 -15.68 -11.40 -2.39
CA SER A 304 -16.21 -10.23 -1.67
C SER A 304 -15.46 -9.98 -0.36
N PRO A 305 -14.51 -9.02 -0.30
CA PRO A 305 -13.86 -8.66 0.96
C PRO A 305 -14.88 -8.24 2.02
N TYR A 306 -15.92 -7.49 1.62
CA TYR A 306 -16.95 -7.04 2.55
C TYR A 306 -17.66 -8.21 3.23
N ALA A 307 -18.04 -9.24 2.48
CA ALA A 307 -18.71 -10.41 3.06
C ALA A 307 -17.82 -11.10 4.12
N MET A 308 -16.52 -11.22 3.84
CA MET A 308 -15.57 -11.84 4.79
C MET A 308 -15.37 -11.00 6.06
N ILE A 309 -15.19 -9.68 5.94
CA ILE A 309 -15.01 -8.81 7.12
C ILE A 309 -16.30 -8.62 7.91
N ASN A 310 -17.46 -8.63 7.26
CA ASN A 310 -18.75 -8.60 7.93
C ASN A 310 -19.01 -9.92 8.67
N GLU A 311 -18.47 -11.04 8.21
CA GLU A 311 -18.53 -12.30 8.97
C GLU A 311 -17.61 -12.26 10.20
N LEU A 312 -16.42 -11.66 10.09
CA LEU A 312 -15.52 -11.47 11.23
C LEU A 312 -16.07 -10.45 12.26
N TYR A 313 -16.64 -9.34 11.78
CA TYR A 313 -17.21 -8.28 12.60
C TYR A 313 -18.66 -7.96 12.15
N PRO A 314 -19.64 -8.77 12.56
CA PRO A 314 -21.03 -8.60 12.15
C PRO A 314 -21.55 -7.19 12.37
N ASN A 315 -22.05 -6.58 11.30
CA ASN A 315 -22.70 -5.25 11.29
C ASN A 315 -21.83 -4.08 11.78
N ARG A 316 -20.53 -4.29 12.02
CA ARG A 316 -19.62 -3.25 12.48
C ARG A 316 -19.28 -2.24 11.38
N PHE A 317 -19.28 -2.68 10.12
CA PHE A 317 -18.97 -1.85 8.97
C PHE A 317 -20.08 -1.92 7.93
N LYS A 318 -20.35 -0.80 7.27
CA LYS A 318 -21.14 -0.76 6.04
C LYS A 318 -20.23 -0.83 4.82
N GLU A 319 -20.70 -1.47 3.76
CA GLU A 319 -19.89 -1.71 2.56
C GLU A 319 -19.40 -0.41 1.91
N TRP A 320 -20.21 0.66 1.94
CA TRP A 320 -19.84 1.98 1.43
C TRP A 320 -18.82 2.76 2.29
N GLU A 321 -18.49 2.29 3.49
CA GLU A 321 -17.45 2.93 4.31
C GLU A 321 -16.03 2.65 3.81
N PHE A 322 -15.85 1.57 3.04
CA PHE A 322 -14.56 1.15 2.51
C PHE A 322 -14.10 2.02 1.32
N SER A 323 -12.78 2.01 1.08
CA SER A 323 -12.16 2.77 -0.02
C SER A 323 -12.56 2.32 -1.41
N VAL A 324 -12.91 1.04 -1.53
CA VAL A 324 -13.32 0.41 -2.78
C VAL A 324 -14.57 -0.42 -2.51
N VAL A 325 -15.63 -0.14 -3.26
CA VAL A 325 -16.84 -0.96 -3.30
C VAL A 325 -16.85 -1.82 -4.57
N PRO A 326 -17.54 -2.97 -4.60
CA PRO A 326 -17.63 -3.80 -5.79
C PRO A 326 -18.18 -3.06 -7.02
N ARG A 327 -17.84 -3.58 -8.21
CA ARG A 327 -18.42 -3.07 -9.46
C ARG A 327 -19.94 -3.24 -9.40
N ASN A 328 -20.65 -2.19 -9.83
CA ASN A 328 -22.13 -2.13 -9.79
C ASN A 328 -22.76 -2.14 -8.39
N PHE A 329 -21.98 -1.97 -7.32
CA PHE A 329 -22.51 -1.81 -5.96
C PHE A 329 -23.52 -0.66 -5.87
N TRP A 330 -23.16 0.52 -6.42
CA TRP A 330 -24.02 1.69 -6.39
C TRP A 330 -25.21 1.54 -7.34
N THR A 331 -26.38 1.42 -6.71
CA THR A 331 -27.74 1.65 -7.24
C THR A 331 -28.33 2.92 -6.60
N LYS A 332 -29.45 3.44 -7.14
CA LYS A 332 -30.18 4.54 -6.49
C LYS A 332 -30.53 4.20 -5.04
N LYS A 333 -31.08 3.00 -4.81
CA LYS A 333 -31.47 2.52 -3.48
C LYS A 333 -30.31 2.51 -2.49
N THR A 334 -29.17 1.91 -2.85
CA THR A 334 -27.99 1.87 -1.98
C THR A 334 -27.39 3.25 -1.75
N GLY A 335 -27.44 4.13 -2.76
CA GLY A 335 -26.99 5.52 -2.64
C GLY A 335 -27.81 6.30 -1.60
N LEU A 336 -29.14 6.17 -1.66
CA LEU A 336 -30.03 6.81 -0.68
C LEU A 336 -29.90 6.18 0.72
N GLN A 337 -29.73 4.86 0.81
CA GLN A 337 -29.47 4.20 2.10
C GLN A 337 -28.17 4.70 2.74
N ALA A 338 -27.10 4.81 1.97
CA ALA A 338 -25.82 5.32 2.45
C ALA A 338 -25.90 6.79 2.85
N LEU A 339 -26.64 7.61 2.09
CA LEU A 339 -26.89 9.00 2.44
C LEU A 339 -27.69 9.12 3.74
N LYS A 340 -28.81 8.40 3.84
CA LYS A 340 -29.66 8.38 5.04
C LYS A 340 -28.88 7.97 6.27
N TRP A 341 -28.13 6.88 6.18
CA TRP A 341 -27.27 6.40 7.26
C TRP A 341 -26.21 7.43 7.67
N THR A 342 -25.62 8.13 6.69
CA THR A 342 -24.62 9.17 6.96
C THR A 342 -25.22 10.34 7.73
N ILE A 343 -26.42 10.80 7.34
CA ILE A 343 -27.12 11.92 7.97
C ILE A 343 -27.64 11.52 9.36
N GLU A 344 -28.39 10.41 9.44
CA GLU A 344 -29.19 10.07 10.61
C GLU A 344 -28.43 9.25 11.67
N GLU A 345 -27.50 8.38 11.26
CA GLU A 345 -26.81 7.48 12.19
C GLU A 345 -25.36 7.89 12.44
N LYS A 346 -24.60 8.20 11.38
CA LYS A 346 -23.17 8.49 11.47
C LYS A 346 -22.88 9.87 12.04
N GLU A 347 -23.47 10.92 11.44
CA GLU A 347 -23.25 12.31 11.84
C GLU A 347 -24.40 12.88 12.70
N GLN A 348 -25.57 12.21 12.74
CA GLN A 348 -26.74 12.61 13.53
C GLN A 348 -27.12 14.09 13.33
N LEU A 349 -27.09 14.55 12.09
CA LEU A 349 -27.28 15.96 11.75
C LEU A 349 -28.73 16.38 11.98
N THR A 350 -28.91 17.51 12.68
CA THR A 350 -30.19 18.22 12.67
C THR A 350 -30.46 18.83 11.29
N GLU A 351 -31.70 19.19 11.00
CA GLU A 351 -32.05 19.84 9.72
C GLU A 351 -31.23 21.12 9.49
N GLN A 352 -31.04 21.93 10.54
CA GLN A 352 -30.28 23.17 10.43
C GLN A 352 -28.80 22.89 10.12
N GLU A 353 -28.17 21.93 10.80
CA GLU A 353 -26.79 21.54 10.53
C GLU A 353 -26.64 20.95 9.13
N LEU A 354 -27.58 20.10 8.72
CA LEU A 354 -27.60 19.52 7.38
C LEU A 354 -27.61 20.61 6.31
N LEU A 355 -28.48 21.61 6.41
CA LEU A 355 -28.53 22.73 5.46
C LEU A 355 -27.23 23.54 5.43
N GLN A 356 -26.44 23.55 6.51
CA GLN A 356 -25.15 24.24 6.57
C GLN A 356 -24.01 23.43 5.94
N VAL A 357 -23.95 22.12 6.19
CA VAL A 357 -22.81 21.29 5.77
C VAL A 357 -23.04 20.58 4.43
N TYR A 358 -24.30 20.34 4.04
CA TYR A 358 -24.64 19.51 2.90
C TYR A 358 -24.27 20.17 1.58
N ASN A 359 -23.20 19.67 0.97
CA ASN A 359 -22.70 20.11 -0.32
C ASN A 359 -21.85 19.00 -0.96
N ILE A 360 -21.34 19.25 -2.18
CA ILE A 360 -20.52 18.27 -2.91
C ILE A 360 -19.24 17.86 -2.16
N GLN A 361 -18.64 18.75 -1.36
CA GLN A 361 -17.45 18.45 -0.58
C GLN A 361 -17.78 17.54 0.61
N TRP A 362 -18.90 17.78 1.29
CA TRP A 362 -19.41 16.91 2.35
C TRP A 362 -19.75 15.51 1.82
N LEU A 363 -20.43 15.43 0.67
CA LEU A 363 -20.71 14.16 -0.01
C LEU A 363 -19.42 13.43 -0.39
N SER A 364 -18.41 14.15 -0.88
CA SER A 364 -17.09 13.57 -1.22
C SER A 364 -16.37 13.04 0.03
N LYS A 365 -16.35 13.80 1.13
CA LYS A 365 -15.78 13.37 2.43
C LYS A 365 -16.45 12.09 2.93
N ASN A 366 -17.74 11.95 2.67
CA ASN A 366 -18.55 10.79 3.03
C ASN A 366 -18.65 9.70 1.96
N ARG A 367 -17.78 9.73 0.92
CA ARG A 367 -17.70 8.71 -0.15
C ARG A 367 -18.97 8.54 -1.00
N LEU A 368 -19.83 9.56 -1.04
CA LEU A 368 -21.09 9.58 -1.79
C LEU A 368 -20.99 10.28 -3.16
N LEU A 369 -19.79 10.70 -3.58
CA LEU A 369 -19.61 11.39 -4.86
C LEU A 369 -19.92 10.50 -6.07
N THR A 370 -19.51 9.23 -6.04
CA THR A 370 -19.77 8.27 -7.13
C THR A 370 -21.27 8.03 -7.36
N PRO A 371 -22.09 7.67 -6.34
CA PRO A 371 -23.53 7.51 -6.54
C PRO A 371 -24.20 8.84 -6.93
N LEU A 372 -23.78 9.97 -6.35
CA LEU A 372 -24.27 11.31 -6.73
C LEU A 372 -24.15 11.56 -8.23
N GLN A 373 -22.94 11.42 -8.78
CA GLN A 373 -22.66 11.68 -10.19
C GLN A 373 -23.38 10.71 -11.12
N LYS A 374 -23.54 9.45 -10.70
CA LYS A 374 -24.16 8.41 -11.53
C LYS A 374 -25.67 8.57 -11.68
N PHE A 375 -26.38 9.09 -10.68
CA PHE A 375 -27.84 9.02 -10.64
C PHE A 375 -28.59 10.34 -10.44
N TRP A 376 -27.94 11.39 -9.92
CA TRP A 376 -28.61 12.65 -9.54
C TRP A 376 -27.97 13.88 -10.20
N GLY A 377 -26.66 13.88 -10.40
CA GLY A 377 -25.93 14.96 -11.07
C GLY A 377 -25.60 16.14 -10.15
N ASN A 378 -26.52 16.56 -9.25
CA ASN A 378 -26.27 17.61 -8.26
C ASN A 378 -26.71 17.21 -6.83
N PRO A 379 -26.11 17.79 -5.77
CA PRO A 379 -26.43 17.43 -4.39
C PRO A 379 -27.91 17.60 -4.04
N TYR A 380 -28.55 18.68 -4.47
CA TYR A 380 -29.95 18.96 -4.12
C TYR A 380 -30.89 17.85 -4.60
N THR A 381 -30.76 17.43 -5.85
CA THR A 381 -31.60 16.36 -6.41
C THR A 381 -31.47 15.04 -5.65
N MET A 382 -30.28 14.72 -5.14
CA MET A 382 -30.06 13.53 -4.29
C MET A 382 -30.73 13.68 -2.92
N LEU A 383 -30.61 14.86 -2.30
CA LEU A 383 -31.27 15.14 -1.02
C LEU A 383 -32.79 15.15 -1.15
N ASN A 384 -33.32 15.73 -2.22
CA ASN A 384 -34.75 15.77 -2.50
C ASN A 384 -35.31 14.38 -2.83
N ASP A 385 -34.52 13.49 -3.44
CA ASP A 385 -34.95 12.09 -3.63
C ASP A 385 -35.00 11.32 -2.30
N LEU A 386 -34.12 11.64 -1.33
CA LEU A 386 -34.16 11.07 0.01
C LEU A 386 -35.32 11.63 0.86
N TYR A 387 -35.52 12.95 0.82
CA TYR A 387 -36.56 13.67 1.56
C TYR A 387 -37.41 14.52 0.60
N PRO A 388 -38.36 13.91 -0.12
CA PRO A 388 -39.16 14.58 -1.13
C PRO A 388 -39.85 15.84 -0.62
N ASN A 389 -39.58 16.98 -1.27
CA ASN A 389 -40.18 18.29 -1.01
C ASN A 389 -39.98 18.82 0.42
N ARG A 390 -39.08 18.22 1.21
CA ARG A 390 -38.79 18.67 2.58
C ARG A 390 -37.92 19.91 2.62
N PHE A 391 -37.05 20.08 1.62
CA PHE A 391 -36.11 21.20 1.52
C PHE A 391 -36.23 21.88 0.16
N LYS A 392 -36.05 23.19 0.14
CA LYS A 392 -35.86 23.97 -1.08
C LYS A 392 -34.37 24.10 -1.40
N GLU A 393 -34.03 24.18 -2.68
CA GLU A 393 -32.63 24.23 -3.10
C GLU A 393 -31.91 25.47 -2.53
N TRP A 394 -32.58 26.63 -2.51
CA TRP A 394 -32.06 27.88 -1.93
C TRP A 394 -31.84 27.84 -0.42
N GLU A 395 -32.41 26.86 0.27
CA GLU A 395 -32.14 26.67 1.70
C GLU A 395 -30.77 26.06 1.95
N LEU A 396 -30.12 25.44 0.95
CA LEU A 396 -28.76 24.90 1.06
C LEU A 396 -27.70 26.00 1.01
N GLN A 397 -26.52 25.74 1.59
CA GLN A 397 -25.46 26.76 1.67
C GLN A 397 -24.94 27.12 0.26
N LYS A 398 -25.01 26.16 -0.66
CA LYS A 398 -24.63 26.33 -2.06
C LYS A 398 -25.71 25.70 -2.94
N VAL A 399 -26.28 26.50 -3.82
CA VAL A 399 -27.19 26.05 -4.88
C VAL A 399 -26.41 25.56 -6.10
N SER A 400 -27.07 24.84 -7.01
CA SER A 400 -26.44 24.41 -8.26
C SER A 400 -26.03 25.59 -9.16
N PRO A 401 -24.98 25.46 -9.98
CA PRO A 401 -24.65 26.48 -10.98
C PRO A 401 -25.83 26.77 -11.91
N GLY A 402 -26.12 28.06 -12.16
CA GLY A 402 -27.27 28.47 -12.98
C GLY A 402 -28.64 28.27 -12.30
N PHE A 403 -28.67 27.99 -11.00
CA PHE A 403 -29.92 27.84 -10.26
C PHE A 403 -30.74 29.14 -10.22
N TRP A 404 -30.09 30.26 -9.92
CA TRP A 404 -30.78 31.54 -9.75
C TRP A 404 -31.23 32.12 -11.08
N THR A 405 -32.54 32.20 -11.27
CA THR A 405 -33.19 33.09 -12.23
C THR A 405 -33.92 34.19 -11.47
N LYS A 406 -34.36 35.22 -12.20
CA LYS A 406 -35.16 36.29 -11.61
C LYS A 406 -36.44 35.74 -10.95
N GLU A 407 -37.12 34.81 -11.63
CA GLU A 407 -38.36 34.18 -11.17
C GLU A 407 -38.14 33.36 -9.90
N ARG A 408 -37.07 32.55 -9.86
CA ARG A 408 -36.71 31.76 -8.67
C ARG A 408 -36.29 32.63 -7.50
N GLY A 409 -35.64 33.76 -7.77
CA GLY A 409 -35.37 34.78 -6.75
C GLY A 409 -36.68 35.24 -6.08
N LEU A 410 -37.65 35.66 -6.89
CA LEU A 410 -38.95 36.12 -6.39
C LEU A 410 -39.74 35.02 -5.68
N GLU A 411 -39.71 33.78 -6.19
CA GLU A 411 -40.31 32.61 -5.54
C GLU A 411 -39.69 32.35 -4.16
N ALA A 412 -38.36 32.36 -4.06
CA ALA A 412 -37.66 32.16 -2.80
C ALA A 412 -37.99 33.28 -1.80
N LEU A 413 -38.06 34.53 -2.25
CA LEU A 413 -38.44 35.66 -1.41
C LEU A 413 -39.87 35.53 -0.91
N ARG A 414 -40.83 35.20 -1.79
CA ARG A 414 -42.23 34.98 -1.44
C ARG A 414 -42.35 33.90 -0.38
N TRP A 415 -41.77 32.72 -0.62
CA TRP A 415 -41.80 31.61 0.32
C TRP A 415 -41.18 31.99 1.67
N THR A 416 -40.08 32.75 1.67
CA THR A 416 -39.43 33.18 2.93
C THR A 416 -40.30 34.12 3.73
N ILE A 417 -41.00 35.05 3.08
CA ILE A 417 -41.88 36.01 3.74
C ILE A 417 -43.18 35.33 4.21
N GLU A 418 -43.85 34.62 3.29
CA GLU A 418 -45.22 34.14 3.49
C GLU A 418 -45.28 32.83 4.27
N GLU A 419 -44.34 31.92 4.06
CA GLU A 419 -44.39 30.58 4.66
C GLU A 419 -43.44 30.46 5.85
N LYS A 420 -42.20 30.95 5.71
CA LYS A 420 -41.14 30.72 6.70
C LYS A 420 -41.17 31.69 7.87
N GLU A 421 -41.20 32.99 7.61
CA GLU A 421 -41.12 34.02 8.65
C GLU A 421 -42.50 34.60 9.02
N GLN A 422 -43.50 34.52 8.11
CA GLN A 422 -44.89 34.95 8.33
C GLN A 422 -45.01 36.39 8.86
N LEU A 423 -44.17 37.30 8.35
CA LEU A 423 -44.09 38.69 8.81
C LEU A 423 -45.20 39.55 8.19
N SER A 424 -45.78 40.46 8.98
CA SER A 424 -46.59 41.55 8.42
C SER A 424 -45.74 42.54 7.62
N ASP A 425 -46.35 43.33 6.74
CA ASP A 425 -45.63 44.33 5.93
C ASP A 425 -44.79 45.30 6.81
N GLU A 426 -45.33 45.68 7.98
CA GLU A 426 -44.63 46.55 8.94
C GLU A 426 -43.47 45.82 9.64
N GLN A 427 -43.65 44.56 10.03
CA GLN A 427 -42.59 43.75 10.65
C GLN A 427 -41.47 43.45 9.65
N LEU A 428 -41.84 43.13 8.41
CA LEU A 428 -40.93 42.88 7.30
C LEU A 428 -40.04 44.10 7.07
N LEU A 429 -40.62 45.27 6.82
CA LEU A 429 -39.85 46.48 6.49
C LEU A 429 -38.88 46.96 7.59
N ARG A 430 -39.05 46.50 8.84
CA ARG A 430 -38.11 46.77 9.94
C ARG A 430 -36.83 45.93 9.80
N VAL A 431 -37.00 44.63 9.58
CA VAL A 431 -35.88 43.67 9.50
C VAL A 431 -35.32 43.53 8.10
N TYR A 432 -36.08 43.90 7.07
CA TYR A 432 -35.74 43.68 5.67
C TYR A 432 -34.60 44.60 5.23
N ASP A 433 -33.48 44.00 4.89
CA ASP A 433 -32.30 44.61 4.29
C ASP A 433 -31.40 43.51 3.67
N ILE A 434 -30.22 43.90 3.20
CA ILE A 434 -29.30 42.95 2.55
C ILE A 434 -28.75 41.90 3.53
N GLU A 435 -28.66 42.21 4.83
CA GLU A 435 -28.22 41.25 5.85
C GLU A 435 -29.33 40.23 6.13
N TRP A 436 -30.60 40.65 6.14
CA TRP A 436 -31.74 39.72 6.17
C TRP A 436 -31.76 38.80 4.95
N MET A 437 -31.48 39.33 3.76
CA MET A 437 -31.37 38.50 2.54
C MET A 437 -30.21 37.50 2.63
N LYS A 438 -29.07 37.88 3.22
CA LYS A 438 -27.93 36.96 3.47
C LYS A 438 -28.29 35.89 4.49
N LYS A 439 -28.95 36.25 5.59
CA LYS A 439 -29.45 35.31 6.62
C LYS A 439 -30.31 34.20 5.99
N HIS A 440 -31.11 34.57 5.00
CA HIS A 440 -31.98 33.65 4.26
C HIS A 440 -31.41 33.09 2.97
N ARG A 441 -30.14 33.40 2.65
CA ARG A 441 -29.41 32.87 1.47
C ARG A 441 -29.98 33.27 0.11
N ILE A 442 -30.68 34.41 0.04
CA ILE A 442 -31.30 34.95 -1.18
C ILE A 442 -30.57 36.24 -1.63
N SER A 443 -29.39 36.54 -1.09
CA SER A 443 -28.62 37.74 -1.47
C SER A 443 -28.03 37.69 -2.89
N MET A 444 -27.67 36.50 -3.39
CA MET A 444 -27.12 36.34 -4.74
C MET A 444 -28.08 36.83 -5.85
N PRO A 445 -29.35 36.40 -5.90
CA PRO A 445 -30.26 36.90 -6.93
C PRO A 445 -30.52 38.42 -6.79
N VAL A 446 -30.49 38.98 -5.56
CA VAL A 446 -30.56 40.45 -5.34
C VAL A 446 -29.41 41.18 -6.03
N TYR A 447 -28.19 40.64 -5.89
CA TYR A 447 -27.02 41.17 -6.57
C TYR A 447 -27.14 41.08 -8.09
N GLU A 448 -27.51 39.92 -8.63
CA GLU A 448 -27.57 39.65 -10.07
C GLU A 448 -28.67 40.45 -10.80
N TYR A 449 -29.88 40.53 -10.22
CA TYR A 449 -31.06 41.03 -10.95
C TYR A 449 -31.62 42.36 -10.42
N TRP A 450 -31.24 42.79 -9.22
CA TRP A 450 -31.77 44.00 -8.57
C TRP A 450 -30.69 45.00 -8.13
N SER A 451 -29.52 44.97 -8.78
CA SER A 451 -28.41 45.92 -8.52
C SER A 451 -28.01 45.97 -7.04
N ASN A 452 -28.05 44.83 -6.36
CA ASN A 452 -27.79 44.70 -4.93
C ASN A 452 -28.72 45.53 -4.01
N ASN A 453 -29.91 45.94 -4.51
CA ASN A 453 -30.92 46.63 -3.73
C ASN A 453 -32.10 45.69 -3.43
N PRO A 454 -32.21 45.16 -2.19
CA PRO A 454 -33.26 44.22 -1.83
C PRO A 454 -34.66 44.84 -1.92
N PHE A 455 -34.80 46.14 -1.71
CA PHE A 455 -36.11 46.80 -1.77
C PHE A 455 -36.69 46.87 -3.19
N LEU A 456 -35.83 46.86 -4.22
CA LEU A 456 -36.31 46.74 -5.61
C LEU A 456 -36.87 45.36 -5.90
N MET A 457 -36.29 44.32 -5.30
CA MET A 457 -36.82 42.96 -5.36
C MET A 457 -38.17 42.86 -4.63
N LEU A 458 -38.29 43.51 -3.48
CA LEU A 458 -39.54 43.56 -2.71
C LEU A 458 -40.66 44.29 -3.46
N HIS A 459 -40.34 45.43 -4.11
CA HIS A 459 -41.27 46.14 -4.98
C HIS A 459 -41.73 45.24 -6.13
N GLU A 460 -40.82 44.53 -6.80
CA GLU A 460 -41.19 43.68 -7.91
C GLU A 460 -42.09 42.51 -7.48
N LEU A 461 -41.90 41.99 -6.26
CA LEU A 461 -42.77 40.94 -5.73
C LEU A 461 -44.17 41.45 -5.36
N TYR A 462 -44.28 42.66 -4.78
CA TYR A 462 -45.55 43.26 -4.37
C TYR A 462 -45.64 44.75 -4.77
N PRO A 463 -45.84 45.06 -6.07
CA PRO A 463 -45.76 46.42 -6.58
C PRO A 463 -46.80 47.37 -5.97
N GLU A 464 -48.00 46.85 -5.70
CA GLU A 464 -49.11 47.60 -5.09
C GLU A 464 -48.88 47.89 -3.59
N ARG A 465 -48.12 47.03 -2.89
CA ARG A 465 -47.86 47.17 -1.45
C ARG A 465 -46.64 48.06 -1.18
N PHE A 466 -45.64 47.97 -2.06
CA PHE A 466 -44.34 48.60 -1.88
C PHE A 466 -43.98 49.45 -3.11
N PRO A 467 -44.37 50.74 -3.16
CA PRO A 467 -44.16 51.59 -4.33
C PRO A 467 -42.70 51.78 -4.71
N ARG A 468 -42.41 51.79 -6.03
CA ARG A 468 -41.04 51.84 -6.57
C ARG A 468 -40.25 53.06 -6.10
N GLU A 469 -40.87 54.24 -6.12
CA GLU A 469 -40.20 55.52 -5.78
C GLU A 469 -39.69 55.53 -4.34
N ILE A 470 -40.45 54.93 -3.43
CA ILE A 470 -40.07 54.75 -2.03
C ILE A 470 -38.98 53.68 -1.90
N MET A 471 -39.18 52.51 -2.52
CA MET A 471 -38.25 51.39 -2.41
C MET A 471 -36.86 51.66 -3.00
N LYS A 472 -36.78 52.46 -4.06
CA LYS A 472 -35.51 52.88 -4.67
C LYS A 472 -34.63 53.66 -3.69
N THR A 473 -35.23 54.48 -2.83
CA THR A 473 -34.52 55.36 -1.88
C THR A 473 -34.56 54.85 -0.44
N TYR A 474 -35.25 53.73 -0.19
CA TYR A 474 -35.55 53.23 1.15
C TYR A 474 -34.32 53.03 2.03
N ASN A 475 -33.23 52.48 1.48
CA ASN A 475 -32.00 52.30 2.25
C ASN A 475 -31.40 53.64 2.71
N SER A 476 -31.49 54.68 1.86
CA SER A 476 -31.08 56.04 2.22
C SER A 476 -31.97 56.62 3.33
N LEU A 477 -33.28 56.37 3.27
CA LEU A 477 -34.24 56.80 4.28
C LEU A 477 -34.01 56.07 5.61
N LYS A 478 -33.77 54.76 5.60
CA LYS A 478 -33.45 53.95 6.80
C LYS A 478 -32.17 54.46 7.48
N ASN A 479 -31.13 54.73 6.70
CA ASN A 479 -29.87 55.28 7.22
C ASN A 479 -30.04 56.70 7.77
N TRP A 480 -30.78 57.57 7.07
CA TRP A 480 -31.11 58.91 7.58
C TRP A 480 -31.86 58.83 8.92
N LEU A 481 -32.88 57.97 9.02
CA LEU A 481 -33.67 57.82 10.25
C LEU A 481 -32.79 57.39 11.44
N ASN A 482 -31.86 56.46 11.23
CA ASN A 482 -30.93 56.00 12.28
C ASN A 482 -30.06 57.14 12.84
N SER A 483 -29.72 58.12 12.01
CA SER A 483 -29.06 59.36 12.45
C SER A 483 -30.06 60.33 13.08
N PHE A 484 -31.24 60.50 12.48
CA PHE A 484 -32.26 61.46 12.90
C PHE A 484 -32.83 61.17 14.30
N ILE A 485 -33.04 59.90 14.67
CA ILE A 485 -33.56 59.52 16.00
C ILE A 485 -32.71 60.06 17.16
N LYS A 486 -31.42 60.38 16.92
CA LYS A 486 -30.49 60.88 17.93
C LYS A 486 -30.52 62.42 18.09
N THR A 487 -31.36 63.09 17.32
CA THR A 487 -31.43 64.55 17.24
C THR A 487 -32.57 65.09 18.08
N ARG A 488 -32.52 66.38 18.44
CA ARG A 488 -33.60 67.04 19.19
C ARG A 488 -34.85 67.20 18.32
N GLU A 489 -34.62 67.46 17.04
CA GLU A 489 -35.62 67.61 15.98
C GLU A 489 -36.51 66.37 15.85
N PHE A 490 -36.00 65.18 16.18
CA PHE A 490 -36.83 63.97 16.22
C PHE A 490 -37.87 64.02 17.34
N THR A 491 -37.52 64.49 18.54
CA THR A 491 -38.48 64.66 19.65
C THR A 491 -39.54 65.69 19.29
N GLU A 492 -39.14 66.82 18.69
CA GLU A 492 -40.06 67.85 18.23
C GLU A 492 -41.00 67.32 17.12
N ALA A 493 -40.46 66.59 16.14
CA ALA A 493 -41.26 65.93 15.11
C ALA A 493 -42.23 64.87 15.68
N LEU A 494 -41.84 64.16 16.74
CA LEU A 494 -42.72 63.22 17.44
C LEU A 494 -43.89 63.93 18.11
N GLU A 495 -43.64 65.00 18.86
CA GLU A 495 -44.69 65.79 19.53
C GLU A 495 -45.73 66.32 18.54
N LEU A 496 -45.26 66.85 17.40
CA LEU A 496 -46.12 67.31 16.31
C LEU A 496 -46.99 66.16 15.78
N VAL A 497 -46.38 65.04 15.42
CA VAL A 497 -47.09 63.91 14.79
C VAL A 497 -48.01 63.18 15.77
N TRP A 498 -47.69 63.15 17.07
CA TRP A 498 -48.54 62.50 18.06
C TRP A 498 -49.89 63.18 18.20
N ASN A 499 -49.91 64.52 18.09
CA ASN A 499 -51.12 65.32 18.26
C ASN A 499 -51.87 65.54 16.94
N TYR A 500 -51.15 65.62 15.82
CA TYR A 500 -51.69 66.11 14.55
C TYR A 500 -51.52 65.14 13.36
N GLY A 501 -50.91 63.98 13.58
CA GLY A 501 -50.80 62.93 12.56
C GLY A 501 -52.06 62.08 12.43
N PHE A 502 -52.35 61.63 11.22
CA PHE A 502 -53.37 60.61 10.93
C PHE A 502 -53.01 59.78 9.69
N GLU A 503 -53.68 58.64 9.50
CA GLU A 503 -53.49 57.81 8.31
C GLU A 503 -54.73 57.85 7.41
N THR A 504 -54.50 58.04 6.11
CA THR A 504 -55.52 57.85 5.08
C THR A 504 -55.45 56.43 4.52
N LYS A 505 -56.25 56.13 3.49
CA LYS A 505 -56.13 54.86 2.76
C LYS A 505 -54.75 54.72 2.09
N GLU A 506 -54.15 55.82 1.64
CA GLU A 506 -53.01 55.81 0.73
C GLU A 506 -51.70 56.29 1.38
N SER A 507 -51.77 57.16 2.39
CA SER A 507 -50.61 57.82 2.97
C SER A 507 -50.76 58.09 4.47
N PHE A 508 -49.64 58.35 5.13
CA PHE A 508 -49.61 59.02 6.42
C PHE A 508 -49.66 60.53 6.16
N VAL A 509 -50.46 61.26 6.92
CA VAL A 509 -50.65 62.71 6.77
C VAL A 509 -50.35 63.39 8.09
N PHE A 510 -49.51 64.43 8.03
CA PHE A 510 -49.36 65.40 9.10
C PHE A 510 -50.03 66.69 8.65
N ALA A 511 -51.01 67.17 9.41
CA ALA A 511 -51.76 68.40 9.10
C ALA A 511 -51.85 69.34 10.30
N HIS A 512 -51.62 70.62 10.08
CA HIS A 512 -51.62 71.64 11.12
C HIS A 512 -52.17 72.98 10.60
N GLU A 513 -52.80 73.78 11.47
CA GLU A 513 -53.39 75.08 11.07
C GLU A 513 -52.31 76.11 10.66
N LYS A 514 -51.14 76.06 11.31
CA LYS A 514 -49.99 76.92 11.01
C LYS A 514 -49.11 76.32 9.92
N SER A 515 -48.87 77.09 8.86
CA SER A 515 -48.05 76.68 7.72
C SER A 515 -46.58 76.43 8.10
N GLU A 516 -46.08 77.20 9.07
CA GLU A 516 -44.70 77.18 9.54
C GLU A 516 -44.35 75.82 10.14
N GLU A 517 -45.26 75.22 10.91
CA GLU A 517 -45.07 73.89 11.53
C GLU A 517 -44.99 72.78 10.47
N VAL A 518 -45.80 72.88 9.41
CA VAL A 518 -45.79 71.92 8.29
C VAL A 518 -44.53 72.05 7.46
N ILE A 519 -44.12 73.28 7.14
CA ILE A 519 -42.87 73.55 6.40
C ILE A 519 -41.66 73.05 7.21
N GLN A 520 -41.65 73.31 8.52
CA GLN A 520 -40.57 72.87 9.39
C GLN A 520 -40.49 71.35 9.49
N PHE A 521 -41.64 70.67 9.60
CA PHE A 521 -41.71 69.21 9.59
C PHE A 521 -41.20 68.62 8.26
N VAL A 522 -41.60 69.20 7.12
CA VAL A 522 -41.10 68.78 5.79
C VAL A 522 -39.59 68.96 5.68
N TYR A 523 -39.03 70.02 6.27
CA TYR A 523 -37.58 70.26 6.28
C TYR A 523 -36.83 69.22 7.12
N TRP A 524 -37.40 68.80 8.26
CA TRP A 524 -36.81 67.78 9.11
C TRP A 524 -36.91 66.38 8.51
N ILE A 525 -38.06 66.03 7.92
CA ILE A 525 -38.35 64.67 7.47
C ILE A 525 -37.94 64.49 6.00
N LYS A 526 -36.77 63.88 5.82
CA LYS A 526 -36.30 63.48 4.49
C LYS A 526 -37.32 62.56 3.82
N GLY A 527 -37.78 62.92 2.63
CA GLY A 527 -38.77 62.14 1.87
C GLY A 527 -40.23 62.48 2.17
N ALA A 528 -40.49 63.52 2.98
CA ALA A 528 -41.82 64.13 3.08
C ALA A 528 -42.23 64.80 1.77
N GLY A 529 -43.53 64.70 1.46
CA GLY A 529 -44.13 65.50 0.39
C GLY A 529 -44.08 66.99 0.70
N TYR A 530 -44.24 67.83 -0.32
CA TYR A 530 -44.28 69.28 -0.14
C TYR A 530 -45.44 69.70 0.76
N ALA A 531 -45.26 70.81 1.48
CA ALA A 531 -46.35 71.43 2.22
C ALA A 531 -47.44 71.92 1.24
N GLN A 532 -48.66 71.48 1.47
CA GLN A 532 -49.83 71.83 0.68
C GLN A 532 -50.90 72.43 1.59
N SER A 533 -51.71 73.35 1.08
CA SER A 533 -52.85 73.90 1.80
C SER A 533 -54.15 73.30 1.28
N HIS A 534 -55.09 73.02 2.17
CA HIS A 534 -56.46 72.69 1.84
C HIS A 534 -57.42 73.56 2.64
N PHE A 535 -58.49 74.03 2.00
CA PHE A 535 -59.54 74.77 2.67
C PHE A 535 -60.59 73.79 3.21
N ASN A 536 -60.67 73.68 4.53
CA ASN A 536 -61.65 72.84 5.21
C ASN A 536 -62.99 73.58 5.29
N GLU A 537 -63.91 73.27 4.37
CA GLU A 537 -65.23 73.90 4.27
C GLU A 537 -66.09 73.73 5.54
N LYS A 538 -65.89 72.66 6.32
CA LYS A 538 -66.65 72.41 7.55
C LYS A 538 -66.21 73.28 8.71
N GLU A 539 -64.90 73.55 8.80
CA GLU A 539 -64.31 74.34 9.87
C GLU A 539 -64.06 75.80 9.46
N ASN A 540 -64.32 76.14 8.19
CA ASN A 540 -64.11 77.45 7.57
C ASN A 540 -62.67 77.98 7.80
N LYS A 541 -61.68 77.08 7.66
CA LYS A 541 -60.26 77.37 7.91
C LYS A 541 -59.37 76.69 6.86
N THR A 542 -58.23 77.31 6.59
CA THR A 542 -57.17 76.71 5.78
C THR A 542 -56.27 75.86 6.68
N GLU A 543 -56.19 74.56 6.40
CA GLU A 543 -55.24 73.64 7.04
C GLU A 543 -54.08 73.35 6.08
N TRP A 544 -52.86 73.32 6.61
CA TRP A 544 -51.67 72.92 5.86
C TRP A 544 -51.35 71.47 6.17
N TYR A 545 -50.84 70.73 5.20
CA TYR A 545 -50.48 69.33 5.38
C TYR A 545 -49.29 68.91 4.52
N CYS A 546 -48.68 67.80 4.91
CA CYS A 546 -47.73 67.07 4.09
C CYS A 546 -48.02 65.57 4.22
N THR A 547 -47.61 64.80 3.22
CA THR A 547 -47.85 63.35 3.19
C THR A 547 -46.55 62.57 3.21
N LEU A 548 -46.56 61.43 3.89
CA LEU A 548 -45.52 60.42 3.85
C LEU A 548 -46.11 59.10 3.36
N SER A 549 -45.29 58.28 2.70
CA SER A 549 -45.67 56.90 2.43
C SER A 549 -45.89 56.15 3.76
N LYS A 550 -46.87 55.25 3.80
CA LYS A 550 -47.08 54.36 4.95
C LYS A 550 -45.87 53.47 5.25
N CYS A 551 -45.11 53.14 4.21
CA CYS A 551 -43.86 52.39 4.33
C CYS A 551 -42.70 53.26 4.83
N HIS A 552 -42.86 54.58 4.94
CA HIS A 552 -41.74 55.47 5.27
C HIS A 552 -41.11 55.10 6.62
N PRO A 553 -39.77 55.00 6.74
CA PRO A 553 -39.13 54.55 7.98
C PRO A 553 -39.55 55.35 9.23
N PHE A 554 -39.72 56.66 9.10
CA PHE A 554 -40.21 57.51 10.20
C PHE A 554 -41.62 57.09 10.66
N VAL A 555 -42.54 56.80 9.72
CA VAL A 555 -43.91 56.36 10.01
C VAL A 555 -43.91 54.99 10.70
N LEU A 556 -43.06 54.07 10.24
CA LEU A 556 -42.91 52.77 10.90
C LEU A 556 -42.32 52.91 12.32
N LYS A 557 -41.44 53.89 12.54
CA LYS A 557 -40.81 54.14 13.84
C LYS A 557 -41.77 54.73 14.85
N ILE A 558 -42.59 55.71 14.46
CA ILE A 558 -43.60 56.27 15.39
C ILE A 558 -44.63 55.21 15.80
N LYS A 559 -45.02 54.30 14.89
CA LYS A 559 -45.88 53.15 15.21
C LYS A 559 -45.22 52.18 16.17
N GLU A 560 -43.92 51.90 15.97
CA GLU A 560 -43.12 51.10 16.89
C GLU A 560 -43.10 51.70 18.30
N LEU A 561 -43.05 53.04 18.41
CA LEU A 561 -43.10 53.77 19.67
C LEU A 561 -44.51 53.83 20.30
N GLY A 562 -45.53 53.26 19.65
CA GLY A 562 -46.89 53.16 20.18
C GLY A 562 -47.88 54.19 19.64
N TRP A 563 -47.51 54.96 18.62
CA TRP A 563 -48.45 55.86 17.95
C TRP A 563 -49.59 55.07 17.30
N LYS A 564 -50.84 55.50 17.54
CA LYS A 564 -52.05 54.91 16.95
C LYS A 564 -52.72 55.95 16.06
N ALA A 565 -53.22 55.53 14.90
CA ALA A 565 -53.91 56.41 13.99
C ALA A 565 -55.09 57.10 14.69
N SER A 566 -55.05 58.43 14.76
CA SER A 566 -56.14 59.24 15.27
C SER A 566 -57.32 59.20 14.28
N LYS A 567 -58.55 58.98 14.76
CA LYS A 567 -59.76 59.04 13.93
C LYS A 567 -60.22 60.48 13.78
N LYS A 568 -59.60 61.29 12.92
CA LYS A 568 -60.28 62.48 12.35
C LYS A 568 -61.15 62.03 11.17
N PRO A 569 -62.47 62.34 11.11
CA PRO A 569 -63.34 61.86 10.03
C PRO A 569 -63.37 62.80 8.82
N LEU A 570 -63.29 62.19 7.62
CA LEU A 570 -63.66 62.70 6.28
C LEU A 570 -62.84 63.92 5.78
N ILE A 571 -62.18 63.84 4.61
CA ILE A 571 -62.74 64.38 3.36
C ILE A 571 -62.10 63.72 2.11
N VAL A 572 -63.00 63.38 1.17
CA VAL A 572 -63.00 63.34 -0.31
C VAL A 572 -61.70 63.10 -1.11
N LYS A 573 -61.84 62.22 -2.12
CA LYS A 573 -60.88 61.85 -3.19
C LYS A 573 -59.92 62.99 -3.61
N TYR A 574 -58.63 62.71 -3.51
CA TYR A 574 -57.57 63.41 -4.23
C TYR A 574 -57.67 63.08 -5.73
N SER A 575 -57.49 64.09 -6.59
CA SER A 575 -57.45 63.94 -8.06
C SER A 575 -56.02 63.74 -8.53
#